data_AF-A0A015TUU0-F1
#
_entry.id   AF-A0A015TUU0-F1
#
_cell.length_a   1.000
_cell.length_b   1.000
_cell.length_c   1.000
_cell.angle_alpha   90.00
_cell.angle_beta   90.00
_cell.angle_gamma   90.00
#
_symmetry.space_group_name_H-M   'P 1'
#
loop_
_entity.id
_entity.type
_entity.pdbx_description
1 polymer ?
#
loop_
_entity_poly.entity_id
_entity_poly.type
_entity_poly.pdbx_seq_one_letter_code
_entity_poly.pdbx_strand_id
1 'polypeptide(L)'
;MQKLQPILRNYLKSIENKEERAFEFLETFWFYLQEETLLYVYNEINQLPLPRGINYEVKYETNDFAYSQNSVIELLGNFFRFQNKLKDAIELTFEFIRKKPEHLPELIHKIREVLTFDWTDERFGFERQNILFQILIEGLAKKDVLYSTAFYELSKTFLAFKYQQTKSERHYAISFYQYPIPNNQWIRLFRKNIWNNVNDYFSVFPEESLELLQSYANVSPDVIKEIMEYDIQFLIPIIENYLIPDSFVHCHYVQEQIRWCKRNGIEHSEFVSLSQKFTNPTYEKYLILDWDRFRDKESYDFENHQEYEKLKEEEIRKSFIFNNIKEIELFYNTFIYLKSIAKNDWGYNNSFDLIVDENCSRNFELGCQFLTEVINADNQTGYVPRTIFRNQLTTQEKSQYIWNIIQGNDFKYRYSWELSFYDNLADNLINEKYIEQIKDTVKRLPDKASIWFGGLKRYLSIEPNLFVELLQIIIDKNEKQNETIFVQFNIIEDYFEELGNDIDLIK
;
A
#
# COMPACT_ATOMS: atom_id res chain seq x y z
N MET A 1 21.27 45.40 -11.10
CA MET A 1 21.38 44.76 -9.77
C MET A 1 22.19 45.57 -8.75
N GLN A 2 23.42 45.99 -9.06
CA GLN A 2 24.35 46.61 -8.08
C GLN A 2 23.86 47.89 -7.35
N LYS A 3 22.89 48.65 -7.89
CA LYS A 3 22.40 49.89 -7.27
C LYS A 3 21.38 49.68 -6.12
N LEU A 4 20.61 48.59 -6.16
CA LEU A 4 19.54 48.31 -5.18
C LEU A 4 20.05 47.55 -3.95
N GLN A 5 21.01 46.65 -4.15
CA GLN A 5 21.52 45.78 -3.08
C GLN A 5 22.05 46.56 -1.85
N PRO A 6 22.81 47.67 -1.98
CA PRO A 6 23.25 48.44 -0.81
C PRO A 6 22.09 49.07 -0.03
N ILE A 7 21.02 49.49 -0.73
CA ILE A 7 19.82 50.08 -0.11
C ILE A 7 19.08 49.01 0.70
N LEU A 8 18.86 47.83 0.10
CA LEU A 8 18.18 46.71 0.75
C LEU A 8 18.97 46.22 1.98
N ARG A 9 20.30 46.13 1.89
CA ARG A 9 21.16 45.79 3.03
C ARG A 9 21.06 46.78 4.19
N ASN A 10 21.06 48.08 3.88
CA ASN A 10 20.92 49.11 4.91
C ASN A 10 19.55 49.05 5.59
N TYR A 11 18.50 48.77 4.82
CA TYR A 11 17.17 48.58 5.39
C TYR A 11 17.09 47.34 6.28
N LEU A 12 17.61 46.18 5.83
CA LEU A 12 17.66 44.96 6.63
C LEU A 12 18.32 45.20 7.99
N LYS A 13 19.48 45.88 8.01
CA LYS A 13 20.16 46.26 9.27
C LYS A 13 19.30 47.12 10.20
N SER A 14 18.46 47.99 9.63
CA SER A 14 17.56 48.84 10.42
C SER A 14 16.42 48.07 11.09
N ILE A 15 16.12 46.85 10.62
CA ILE A 15 15.03 46.00 11.11
C ILE A 15 15.51 44.67 11.70
N GLU A 16 16.81 44.38 11.77
CA GLU A 16 17.32 43.05 12.16
C GLU A 16 16.86 42.61 13.56
N ASN A 17 16.64 43.55 14.47
CA ASN A 17 16.14 43.28 15.83
C ASN A 17 14.62 42.99 15.88
N LYS A 18 13.93 42.94 14.74
CA LYS A 18 12.50 42.65 14.62
C LYS A 18 12.34 41.39 13.77
N GLU A 19 12.49 40.24 14.42
CA GLU A 19 12.57 38.89 13.82
C GLU A 19 11.53 38.65 12.71
N GLU A 20 10.24 38.83 13.00
CA GLU A 20 9.14 38.62 12.03
C GLU A 20 9.26 39.53 10.80
N ARG A 21 9.53 40.82 11.00
CA ARG A 21 9.67 41.78 9.89
C ARG A 21 10.93 41.56 9.07
N ALA A 22 12.01 41.13 9.71
CA ALA A 22 13.25 40.79 9.02
C ALA A 22 13.04 39.56 8.13
N PHE A 23 12.33 38.55 8.63
CA PHE A 23 11.99 37.36 7.85
C PHE A 23 11.09 37.69 6.65
N GLU A 24 9.96 38.38 6.83
CA GLU A 24 9.07 38.79 5.72
C GLU A 24 9.81 39.61 4.65
N PHE A 25 10.73 40.49 5.08
CA PHE A 25 11.54 41.28 4.18
C PHE A 25 12.50 40.39 3.36
N LEU A 26 13.16 39.43 4.01
CA LEU A 26 14.02 38.47 3.32
C LEU A 26 13.21 37.57 2.39
N GLU A 27 12.02 37.14 2.78
CA GLU A 27 11.13 36.35 1.93
C GLU A 27 10.77 37.08 0.62
N THR A 28 10.61 38.39 0.68
CA THR A 28 10.34 39.22 -0.51
C THR A 28 11.60 39.50 -1.35
N PHE A 29 12.74 39.74 -0.69
CA PHE A 29 13.95 40.27 -1.33
C PHE A 29 15.13 39.28 -1.41
N TRP A 30 14.92 38.00 -1.09
CA TRP A 30 15.95 36.97 -1.02
C TRP A 30 16.84 36.92 -2.26
N PHE A 31 16.24 37.11 -3.44
CA PHE A 31 16.94 37.04 -4.72
C PHE A 31 18.05 38.09 -4.85
N TYR A 32 17.90 39.24 -4.19
CA TYR A 32 18.90 40.32 -4.13
C TYR A 32 19.87 40.18 -2.95
N LEU A 33 19.46 39.45 -1.91
CA LEU A 33 20.13 39.35 -0.61
C LEU A 33 20.47 37.90 -0.29
N GLN A 34 20.99 37.15 -1.26
CA GLN A 34 21.17 35.70 -1.15
C GLN A 34 22.05 35.30 0.05
N GLU A 35 23.20 35.96 0.22
CA GLU A 35 24.12 35.70 1.34
C GLU A 35 23.49 36.08 2.69
N GLU A 36 22.84 37.25 2.75
CA GLU A 36 22.19 37.72 3.98
C GLU A 36 21.01 36.83 4.37
N THR A 37 20.26 36.32 3.39
CA THR A 37 19.13 35.43 3.61
C THR A 37 19.61 34.10 4.19
N LEU A 38 20.61 33.48 3.57
CA LEU A 38 21.17 32.21 4.06
C LEU A 38 21.81 32.37 5.44
N LEU A 39 22.54 33.46 5.68
CA LEU A 39 23.15 33.73 6.97
C LEU A 39 22.08 33.97 8.06
N TYR A 40 21.01 34.70 7.74
CA TYR A 40 19.90 34.92 8.65
C TYR A 40 19.27 33.58 9.05
N VAL A 41 18.86 32.77 8.08
CA VAL A 41 18.23 31.47 8.32
C VAL A 41 19.17 30.51 9.07
N TYR A 42 20.47 30.53 8.79
CA TYR A 42 21.48 29.78 9.54
C TYR A 42 21.55 30.16 11.01
N ASN A 43 21.52 31.45 11.32
CA ASN A 43 21.54 31.91 12.71
C ASN A 43 20.26 31.51 13.46
N GLU A 44 19.11 31.51 12.79
CA GLU A 44 17.84 31.05 13.36
C GLU A 44 17.86 29.54 13.64
N ILE A 45 18.28 28.73 12.66
CA ILE A 45 18.36 27.27 12.81
C ILE A 45 19.31 26.86 13.94
N ASN A 46 20.43 27.57 14.10
CA ASN A 46 21.40 27.28 15.16
C ASN A 46 20.85 27.50 16.56
N GLN A 47 19.88 28.40 16.73
CA GLN A 47 19.23 28.65 18.01
C GLN A 47 18.19 27.56 18.35
N LEU A 48 17.75 26.77 17.37
CA LEU A 48 16.79 25.70 17.61
C LEU A 48 17.43 24.52 18.37
N PRO A 49 16.71 23.93 19.35
CA PRO A 49 17.18 22.76 20.08
C PRO A 49 17.19 21.53 19.17
N LEU A 50 18.07 20.56 19.48
CA LEU A 50 17.98 19.24 18.87
C LEU A 50 16.84 18.43 19.52
N PRO A 51 15.93 17.83 18.74
CA PRO A 51 14.85 17.02 19.27
C PRO A 51 15.37 15.69 19.85
N ARG A 52 14.60 15.10 20.77
CA ARG A 52 14.87 13.77 21.35
C ARG A 52 13.94 12.74 20.70
N GLY A 53 14.44 11.53 20.45
CA GLY A 53 13.65 10.44 19.87
C GLY A 53 13.25 10.73 18.41
N ILE A 54 14.25 10.89 17.56
CA ILE A 54 14.07 11.31 16.17
C ILE A 54 13.53 10.13 15.35
N ASN A 55 12.40 10.36 14.69
CA ASN A 55 11.91 9.53 13.61
C ASN A 55 11.72 10.43 12.38
N TYR A 56 12.25 10.00 11.24
CA TYR A 56 12.18 10.74 9.99
C TYR A 56 11.13 10.10 9.09
N GLU A 57 9.91 10.63 9.15
CA GLU A 57 8.82 10.21 8.25
C GLU A 57 8.91 10.95 6.92
N VAL A 58 8.52 10.28 5.84
CA VAL A 58 8.53 10.84 4.48
C VAL A 58 7.16 10.81 3.79
N LYS A 59 6.16 10.22 4.45
CA LYS A 59 4.82 10.05 3.90
C LYS A 59 4.04 11.36 4.05
N TYR A 60 3.25 11.66 3.02
CA TYR A 60 2.29 12.75 2.99
C TYR A 60 1.15 12.37 2.03
N GLU A 61 -0.04 12.88 2.28
CA GLU A 61 -1.21 12.72 1.43
C GLU A 61 -1.33 13.86 0.40
N THR A 62 -2.27 13.70 -0.53
CA THR A 62 -2.52 14.72 -1.54
C THR A 62 -3.10 15.96 -0.89
N ASN A 63 -2.47 17.12 -1.11
CA ASN A 63 -2.84 18.45 -0.58
C ASN A 63 -2.43 18.75 0.87
N ASP A 64 -1.63 17.91 1.53
CA ASP A 64 -1.16 18.17 2.91
C ASP A 64 -0.48 19.53 3.09
N PHE A 65 0.19 20.03 2.04
CA PHE A 65 0.94 21.29 2.08
C PHE A 65 0.29 22.40 1.26
N ALA A 66 -0.99 22.27 0.89
CA ALA A 66 -1.68 23.30 0.10
C ALA A 66 -1.99 24.58 0.90
N TYR A 67 -2.19 24.46 2.22
CA TYR A 67 -2.60 25.56 3.10
C TYR A 67 -1.72 25.76 4.34
N SER A 68 -0.72 24.89 4.55
CA SER A 68 0.13 24.88 5.74
C SER A 68 1.59 24.63 5.36
N GLN A 69 2.19 25.60 4.67
CA GLN A 69 3.60 25.57 4.29
C GLN A 69 4.46 26.21 5.38
N ASN A 70 5.58 25.58 5.70
CA ASN A 70 6.61 26.11 6.56
C ASN A 70 7.39 27.20 5.83
N SER A 71 7.41 28.39 6.41
CA SER A 71 8.02 29.57 5.80
C SER A 71 9.52 29.43 5.56
N VAL A 72 10.26 28.69 6.40
CA VAL A 72 11.70 28.44 6.22
C VAL A 72 11.93 27.55 5.00
N ILE A 73 11.12 26.50 4.84
CA ILE A 73 11.21 25.58 3.68
C ILE A 73 10.82 26.31 2.40
N GLU A 74 9.79 27.14 2.41
CA GLU A 74 9.41 27.95 1.25
C GLU A 74 10.51 28.95 0.86
N LEU A 75 11.07 29.66 1.84
CA LEU A 75 12.15 30.61 1.61
C LEU A 75 13.39 29.95 1.03
N LEU A 76 13.89 28.87 1.65
CA LEU A 76 15.06 28.14 1.14
C LEU A 76 14.76 27.40 -0.17
N GLY A 77 13.53 26.89 -0.33
CA GLY A 77 13.07 26.22 -1.55
C GLY A 77 13.09 27.12 -2.78
N ASN A 78 13.00 28.44 -2.61
CA ASN A 78 13.17 29.39 -3.71
C ASN A 78 14.57 29.32 -4.36
N PHE A 79 15.62 29.02 -3.57
CA PHE A 79 16.98 28.85 -4.07
C PHE A 79 17.12 27.59 -4.92
N PHE A 80 16.27 26.59 -4.73
CA PHE A 80 16.36 25.31 -5.45
C PHE A 80 16.15 25.46 -6.96
N ARG A 81 15.52 26.55 -7.39
CA ARG A 81 15.28 26.88 -8.80
C ARG A 81 16.54 27.28 -9.56
N PHE A 82 17.63 27.60 -8.85
CA PHE A 82 18.87 28.13 -9.43
C PHE A 82 20.08 27.32 -8.97
N GLN A 83 21.13 27.27 -9.78
CA GLN A 83 22.38 26.59 -9.42
C GLN A 83 23.19 27.40 -8.39
N ASN A 84 23.13 28.73 -8.46
CA ASN A 84 23.86 29.58 -7.54
C ASN A 84 23.31 29.42 -6.12
N LYS A 85 24.20 29.16 -5.15
CA LYS A 85 23.85 28.92 -3.74
C LYS A 85 22.93 27.72 -3.48
N LEU A 86 22.75 26.84 -4.47
CA LEU A 86 21.91 25.66 -4.33
C LEU A 86 22.40 24.74 -3.22
N LYS A 87 23.71 24.43 -3.22
CA LYS A 87 24.33 23.55 -2.23
C LYS A 87 24.08 24.07 -0.81
N ASP A 88 24.45 25.33 -0.57
CA ASP A 88 24.28 25.99 0.73
C ASP A 88 22.82 25.95 1.19
N ALA A 89 21.87 26.23 0.29
CA ALA A 89 20.43 26.20 0.61
C ALA A 89 19.93 24.79 0.93
N ILE A 90 20.33 23.76 0.17
CA ILE A 90 19.94 22.37 0.42
C ILE A 90 20.50 21.91 1.77
N GLU A 91 21.81 22.07 2.00
CA GLU A 91 22.45 21.68 3.26
C GLU A 91 21.79 22.38 4.44
N LEU A 92 21.52 23.68 4.32
CA LEU A 92 20.85 24.46 5.35
C LEU A 92 19.42 23.99 5.62
N THR A 93 18.69 23.60 4.57
CA THR A 93 17.33 23.06 4.73
C THR A 93 17.36 21.70 5.45
N PHE A 94 18.34 20.85 5.16
CA PHE A 94 18.52 19.59 5.90
C PHE A 94 18.95 19.82 7.35
N GLU A 95 19.75 20.86 7.65
CA GLU A 95 20.03 21.25 9.04
C GLU A 95 18.76 21.73 9.76
N PHE A 96 17.86 22.44 9.07
CA PHE A 96 16.54 22.78 9.62
C PHE A 96 15.73 21.52 9.94
N ILE A 97 15.64 20.57 9.01
CA ILE A 97 14.94 19.29 9.26
C ILE A 97 15.56 18.50 10.41
N ARG A 98 16.89 18.55 10.58
CA ARG A 98 17.54 17.92 11.74
C ARG A 98 17.06 18.49 13.08
N LYS A 99 16.67 19.78 13.11
CA LYS A 99 16.06 20.44 14.28
C LYS A 99 14.55 20.21 14.37
N LYS A 100 13.90 20.01 13.22
CA LYS A 100 12.44 19.90 13.05
C LYS A 100 12.06 18.73 12.12
N PRO A 101 12.26 17.47 12.58
CA PRO A 101 12.09 16.27 11.77
C PRO A 101 10.67 16.10 11.23
N GLU A 102 9.67 16.66 11.91
CA GLU A 102 8.27 16.66 11.50
C GLU A 102 8.03 17.31 10.12
N HIS A 103 8.95 18.15 9.63
CA HIS A 103 8.85 18.81 8.33
C HIS A 103 9.59 18.07 7.19
N LEU A 104 10.16 16.88 7.43
CA LEU A 104 10.79 16.12 6.35
C LEU A 104 9.83 15.80 5.19
N PRO A 105 8.56 15.36 5.42
CA PRO A 105 7.63 15.11 4.31
C PRO A 105 7.42 16.34 3.42
N GLU A 106 7.37 17.53 4.03
CA GLU A 106 7.25 18.80 3.33
C GLU A 106 8.50 19.13 2.50
N LEU A 107 9.69 18.89 3.03
CA LEU A 107 10.93 19.05 2.26
C LEU A 107 10.98 18.09 1.06
N ILE A 108 10.60 16.82 1.25
CA ILE A 108 10.54 15.84 0.15
C ILE A 108 9.56 16.32 -0.92
N HIS A 109 8.37 16.81 -0.51
CA HIS A 109 7.40 17.40 -1.42
C HIS A 109 7.99 18.60 -2.18
N LYS A 110 8.66 19.52 -1.49
CA LYS A 110 9.28 20.70 -2.10
C LYS A 110 10.34 20.33 -3.13
N ILE A 111 11.20 19.37 -2.82
CA ILE A 111 12.22 18.87 -3.75
C ILE A 111 11.55 18.28 -5.01
N ARG A 112 10.48 17.49 -4.85
CA ARG A 112 9.73 16.92 -5.98
C ARG A 112 9.09 17.98 -6.86
N GLU A 113 8.61 19.07 -6.25
CA GLU A 113 8.00 20.20 -6.94
C GLU A 113 9.01 20.95 -7.82
N VAL A 114 10.23 21.21 -7.33
CA VAL A 114 11.13 22.22 -7.95
C VAL A 114 12.45 21.67 -8.50
N LEU A 115 12.87 20.47 -8.11
CA LEU A 115 14.16 19.85 -8.49
C LEU A 115 14.01 18.59 -9.35
N THR A 116 12.80 18.20 -9.77
CA THR A 116 12.64 17.11 -10.74
C THR A 116 13.23 17.46 -12.10
N PHE A 117 13.49 16.43 -12.93
CA PHE A 117 14.11 16.64 -14.23
C PHE A 117 13.20 17.40 -15.20
N ASP A 118 13.81 18.31 -15.94
CA ASP A 118 13.14 19.07 -16.98
C ASP A 118 14.11 19.52 -18.09
N TRP A 119 13.57 19.92 -19.25
CA TRP A 119 14.34 20.38 -20.40
C TRP A 119 15.24 21.59 -20.09
N THR A 120 14.91 22.42 -19.10
CA THR A 120 15.78 23.54 -18.70
C THR A 120 17.07 23.05 -18.06
N ASP A 121 17.01 21.95 -17.31
CA ASP A 121 18.17 21.37 -16.63
C ASP A 121 19.07 20.59 -17.58
N GLU A 122 18.49 19.99 -18.62
CA GLU A 122 19.23 19.24 -19.64
C GLU A 122 20.32 20.10 -20.30
N ARG A 123 20.02 21.39 -20.55
CA ARG A 123 20.98 22.36 -21.11
C ARG A 123 22.23 22.55 -20.26
N PHE A 124 22.16 22.22 -18.97
CA PHE A 124 23.23 22.32 -18.00
C PHE A 124 23.64 20.96 -17.44
N GLY A 125 23.34 19.86 -18.16
CA GLY A 125 23.75 18.51 -17.75
C GLY A 125 23.10 18.02 -16.45
N PHE A 126 21.94 18.57 -16.07
CA PHE A 126 21.21 18.24 -14.84
C PHE A 126 22.00 18.52 -13.55
N GLU A 127 22.81 19.58 -13.54
CA GLU A 127 23.67 19.96 -12.42
C GLU A 127 22.92 20.11 -11.09
N ARG A 128 21.69 20.65 -11.09
CA ARG A 128 20.91 20.83 -9.86
C ARG A 128 20.60 19.50 -9.18
N GLN A 129 20.21 18.51 -9.97
CA GLN A 129 19.92 17.16 -9.50
C GLN A 129 21.20 16.45 -9.02
N ASN A 130 22.31 16.63 -9.73
CA ASN A 130 23.61 16.11 -9.29
C ASN A 130 24.06 16.70 -7.95
N ILE A 131 23.91 18.01 -7.73
CA ILE A 131 24.24 18.67 -6.44
C ILE A 131 23.40 18.07 -5.30
N LEU A 132 22.09 17.93 -5.50
CA LEU A 132 21.21 17.30 -4.50
C LEU A 132 21.70 15.89 -4.14
N PHE A 133 21.88 15.02 -5.15
CA PHE A 133 22.25 13.64 -4.88
C PHE A 133 23.68 13.49 -4.34
N GLN A 134 24.60 14.38 -4.69
CA GLN A 134 25.91 14.41 -4.06
C GLN A 134 25.82 14.64 -2.55
N ILE A 135 25.01 15.61 -2.11
CA ILE A 135 24.79 15.89 -0.68
C ILE A 135 24.19 14.66 0.02
N LEU A 136 23.16 14.06 -0.60
CA LEU A 136 22.49 12.86 -0.07
C LEU A 136 23.47 11.67 0.04
N ILE A 137 24.29 11.45 -0.98
CA ILE A 137 25.30 10.38 -1.00
C ILE A 137 26.41 10.63 0.04
N GLU A 138 26.87 11.87 0.21
CA GLU A 138 27.85 12.22 1.25
C GLU A 138 27.28 11.95 2.66
N GLY A 139 25.99 12.18 2.87
CA GLY A 139 25.29 11.83 4.12
C GLY A 139 25.08 10.33 4.30
N LEU A 140 24.67 9.63 3.24
CA LEU A 140 24.55 8.16 3.19
C LEU A 140 25.88 7.48 3.56
N ALA A 141 27.00 7.99 3.02
CA ALA A 141 28.33 7.48 3.31
C ALA A 141 28.74 7.65 4.79
N LYS A 142 28.22 8.68 5.45
CA LYS A 142 28.36 8.91 6.89
C LYS A 142 27.34 8.12 7.72
N LYS A 143 26.44 7.38 7.07
CA LYS A 143 25.30 6.68 7.68
C LYS A 143 24.41 7.62 8.49
N ASP A 144 24.29 8.87 8.05
CA ASP A 144 23.39 9.83 8.67
C ASP A 144 21.95 9.47 8.31
N VAL A 145 21.14 9.15 9.33
CA VAL A 145 19.77 8.64 9.16
C VAL A 145 18.91 9.59 8.32
N LEU A 146 19.00 10.91 8.53
CA LEU A 146 18.20 11.88 7.77
C LEU A 146 18.52 11.82 6.28
N TYR A 147 19.81 11.87 5.95
CA TYR A 147 20.25 11.85 4.57
C TYR A 147 20.04 10.49 3.92
N SER A 148 20.22 9.39 4.64
CA SER A 148 19.89 8.04 4.16
C SER A 148 18.41 7.90 3.83
N THR A 149 17.52 8.30 4.75
CA THR A 149 16.06 8.27 4.53
C THR A 149 15.68 9.11 3.30
N ALA A 150 16.21 10.33 3.19
CA ALA A 150 15.94 11.19 2.03
C ALA A 150 16.54 10.64 0.73
N PHE A 151 17.73 10.03 0.77
CA PHE A 151 18.36 9.39 -0.39
C PHE A 151 17.47 8.31 -0.99
N TYR A 152 17.02 7.35 -0.18
CA TYR A 152 16.19 6.25 -0.67
C TYR A 152 14.83 6.76 -1.16
N GLU A 153 14.19 7.67 -0.42
CA GLU A 153 12.87 8.19 -0.80
C GLU A 153 12.91 9.03 -2.09
N LEU A 154 13.92 9.89 -2.25
CA LEU A 154 14.08 10.67 -3.47
C LEU A 154 14.54 9.79 -4.64
N SER A 155 15.33 8.74 -4.40
CA SER A 155 15.71 7.80 -5.46
C SER A 155 14.49 7.16 -6.12
N LYS A 156 13.42 6.85 -5.36
CA LYS A 156 12.14 6.35 -5.91
C LYS A 156 11.56 7.32 -6.95
N THR A 157 11.64 8.62 -6.69
CA THR A 157 11.18 9.67 -7.62
C THR A 157 12.14 9.82 -8.81
N PHE A 158 13.44 9.96 -8.55
CA PHE A 158 14.43 10.30 -9.57
C PHE A 158 14.84 9.12 -10.47
N LEU A 159 14.41 7.91 -10.14
CA LEU A 159 14.49 6.75 -11.02
C LEU A 159 13.28 6.60 -11.95
N ALA A 160 12.26 7.47 -11.87
CA ALA A 160 11.15 7.49 -12.81
C ALA A 160 11.61 7.84 -14.23
N PHE A 161 10.81 7.40 -15.22
CA PHE A 161 11.10 7.58 -16.66
C PHE A 161 10.50 8.87 -17.25
N LYS A 162 9.48 9.45 -16.60
CA LYS A 162 8.84 10.70 -17.02
C LYS A 162 8.50 11.54 -15.79
N TYR A 163 8.49 12.85 -15.99
CA TYR A 163 8.22 13.84 -14.94
C TYR A 163 7.13 14.79 -15.41
N GLN A 164 6.06 14.90 -14.63
CA GLN A 164 5.03 15.90 -14.88
C GLN A 164 5.54 17.27 -14.49
N GLN A 165 5.42 18.22 -15.40
CA GLN A 165 5.83 19.60 -15.22
C GLN A 165 4.62 20.51 -15.31
N THR A 166 4.54 21.46 -14.37
CA THR A 166 3.58 22.56 -14.38
C THR A 166 4.35 23.86 -14.36
N LYS A 167 4.20 24.69 -15.39
CA LYS A 167 4.93 25.95 -15.51
C LYS A 167 4.00 27.11 -15.75
N SER A 168 4.28 28.22 -15.07
CA SER A 168 3.70 29.51 -15.42
C SER A 168 4.38 30.05 -16.67
N GLU A 169 3.60 30.45 -17.65
CA GLU A 169 4.05 31.08 -18.88
C GLU A 169 3.74 32.59 -18.89
N ARG A 170 4.18 33.26 -19.96
CA ARG A 170 3.82 34.67 -20.17
C ARG A 170 2.32 34.81 -20.40
N HIS A 171 1.78 35.99 -20.14
CA HIS A 171 0.35 36.31 -20.34
C HIS A 171 -0.63 35.46 -19.50
N TYR A 172 -0.26 35.12 -18.26
CA TYR A 172 -1.11 34.37 -17.32
C TYR A 172 -1.50 32.97 -17.81
N ALA A 173 -0.71 32.38 -18.71
CA ALA A 173 -0.90 31.01 -19.15
C ALA A 173 -0.18 30.03 -18.21
N ILE A 174 -0.67 28.80 -18.13
CA ILE A 174 -0.03 27.70 -17.42
C ILE A 174 0.14 26.56 -18.43
N SER A 175 1.35 25.99 -18.52
CA SER A 175 1.60 24.80 -19.31
C SER A 175 1.77 23.57 -18.41
N PHE A 176 1.13 22.49 -18.86
CA PHE A 176 1.23 21.17 -18.27
C PHE A 176 1.82 20.24 -19.34
N TYR A 177 2.95 19.61 -19.05
CA TYR A 177 3.58 18.67 -19.97
C TYR A 177 4.27 17.53 -19.22
N GLN A 178 4.51 16.43 -19.93
CA GLN A 178 5.29 15.30 -19.43
C GLN A 178 6.68 15.38 -20.06
N TYR A 179 7.72 15.43 -19.23
CA TYR A 179 9.11 15.41 -19.67
C TYR A 179 9.66 13.97 -19.58
N PRO A 180 9.84 13.26 -20.72
CA PRO A 180 10.54 11.98 -20.72
C PRO A 180 12.04 12.19 -20.57
N ILE A 181 12.69 11.39 -19.72
CA ILE A 181 14.13 11.52 -19.54
C ILE A 181 14.89 11.12 -20.82
N PRO A 182 15.88 11.90 -21.25
CA PRO A 182 16.68 11.56 -22.42
C PRO A 182 17.66 10.43 -22.08
N ASN A 183 17.84 9.50 -23.02
CA ASN A 183 18.91 8.50 -22.95
C ASN A 183 20.27 9.12 -23.35
N ASN A 184 20.81 9.97 -22.46
CA ASN A 184 22.10 10.64 -22.64
C ASN A 184 23.10 10.27 -21.52
N GLN A 185 24.35 10.70 -21.67
CA GLN A 185 25.42 10.37 -20.71
C GLN A 185 25.15 10.90 -19.29
N TRP A 186 24.44 12.03 -19.16
CA TRP A 186 24.17 12.67 -17.88
C TRP A 186 23.18 11.85 -17.07
N ILE A 187 22.06 11.44 -17.68
CA ILE A 187 21.07 10.58 -17.04
C ILE A 187 21.67 9.21 -16.71
N ARG A 188 22.44 8.62 -17.62
CA ARG A 188 23.13 7.34 -17.36
C ARG A 188 24.07 7.44 -16.16
N LEU A 189 24.91 8.48 -16.11
CA LEU A 189 25.83 8.69 -14.99
C LEU A 189 25.08 8.89 -13.67
N PHE A 190 24.03 9.70 -13.69
CA PHE A 190 23.20 9.97 -12.51
C PHE A 190 22.58 8.67 -11.95
N ARG A 191 21.93 7.87 -12.81
CA ARG A 191 21.30 6.60 -12.38
C ARG A 191 22.32 5.56 -11.93
N LYS A 192 23.47 5.47 -12.62
CA LYS A 192 24.60 4.64 -12.19
C LYS A 192 25.06 5.02 -10.78
N ASN A 193 25.16 6.32 -10.47
CA ASN A 193 25.56 6.77 -9.15
C ASN A 193 24.56 6.33 -8.08
N ILE A 194 23.25 6.40 -8.35
CA ILE A 194 22.23 5.88 -7.43
C ILE A 194 22.43 4.38 -7.21
N TRP A 195 22.45 3.58 -8.28
CA TRP A 195 22.52 2.12 -8.15
C TRP A 195 23.83 1.63 -7.51
N ASN A 196 24.96 2.26 -7.82
CA ASN A 196 26.22 1.93 -7.17
C ASN A 196 26.15 2.19 -5.66
N ASN A 197 25.55 3.30 -5.23
CA ASN A 197 25.40 3.57 -3.80
C ASN A 197 24.39 2.63 -3.13
N VAL A 198 23.30 2.27 -3.81
CA VAL A 198 22.39 1.22 -3.31
C VAL A 198 23.14 -0.10 -3.12
N ASN A 199 23.98 -0.49 -4.09
CA ASN A 199 24.81 -1.68 -4.00
C ASN A 199 25.83 -1.60 -2.85
N ASP A 200 26.52 -0.48 -2.69
CA ASP A 200 27.59 -0.32 -1.68
C ASP A 200 27.03 -0.28 -0.25
N TYR A 201 25.81 0.23 -0.08
CA TYR A 201 25.18 0.39 1.24
C TYR A 201 24.02 -0.59 1.51
N PHE A 202 23.76 -1.56 0.62
CA PHE A 202 22.66 -2.52 0.78
C PHE A 202 22.70 -3.22 2.15
N SER A 203 23.87 -3.72 2.55
CA SER A 203 24.04 -4.41 3.84
C SER A 203 23.82 -3.51 5.07
N VAL A 204 23.87 -2.19 4.90
CA VAL A 204 23.65 -1.22 5.98
C VAL A 204 22.18 -0.81 6.05
N PHE A 205 21.52 -0.66 4.89
CA PHE A 205 20.12 -0.26 4.75
C PHE A 205 19.34 -1.26 3.87
N PRO A 206 19.19 -2.52 4.32
CA PRO A 206 18.62 -3.58 3.48
C PRO A 206 17.14 -3.39 3.21
N GLU A 207 16.38 -2.86 4.18
CA GLU A 207 14.94 -2.63 4.05
C GLU A 207 14.66 -1.50 3.06
N GLU A 208 15.34 -0.36 3.20
CA GLU A 208 15.19 0.79 2.31
C GLU A 208 15.69 0.49 0.90
N SER A 209 16.76 -0.30 0.78
CA SER A 209 17.26 -0.75 -0.52
C SER A 209 16.24 -1.66 -1.20
N LEU A 210 15.67 -2.64 -0.49
CA LEU A 210 14.64 -3.52 -1.03
C LEU A 210 13.37 -2.74 -1.41
N GLU A 211 12.95 -1.77 -0.61
CA GLU A 211 11.80 -0.92 -0.92
C GLU A 211 12.04 -0.10 -2.20
N LEU A 212 13.24 0.43 -2.38
CA LEU A 212 13.62 1.14 -3.61
C LEU A 212 13.57 0.21 -4.83
N LEU A 213 14.12 -1.00 -4.72
CA LEU A 213 14.05 -2.02 -5.75
C LEU A 213 12.60 -2.35 -6.14
N GLN A 214 11.74 -2.61 -5.15
CA GLN A 214 10.32 -2.87 -5.36
C GLN A 214 9.60 -1.68 -5.99
N SER A 215 9.95 -0.45 -5.60
CA SER A 215 9.37 0.75 -6.21
C SER A 215 9.69 0.85 -7.71
N TYR A 216 10.89 0.44 -8.11
CA TYR A 216 11.35 0.46 -9.49
C TYR A 216 10.70 -0.62 -10.36
N ALA A 217 10.43 -1.80 -9.77
CA ALA A 217 9.75 -2.91 -10.44
C ALA A 217 8.23 -2.69 -10.63
N ASN A 218 7.64 -1.67 -10.01
CA ASN A 218 6.21 -1.39 -10.15
C ASN A 218 5.81 -1.08 -11.60
N VAL A 219 4.66 -1.61 -12.01
CA VAL A 219 4.08 -1.41 -13.35
C VAL A 219 3.86 0.09 -13.61
N SER A 220 4.46 0.60 -14.69
CA SER A 220 4.31 1.98 -15.16
C SER A 220 4.16 2.04 -16.68
N PRO A 221 3.17 2.76 -17.24
CA PRO A 221 2.95 2.79 -18.69
C PRO A 221 4.08 3.50 -19.46
N ASP A 222 5.02 4.14 -18.77
CA ASP A 222 5.90 5.15 -19.30
C ASP A 222 7.39 4.76 -19.35
N VAL A 223 7.69 3.46 -19.31
CA VAL A 223 9.07 2.95 -19.36
C VAL A 223 9.79 3.38 -20.63
N ILE A 224 11.04 3.83 -20.47
CA ILE A 224 11.97 4.08 -21.57
C ILE A 224 12.91 2.90 -21.66
N LYS A 225 12.75 2.08 -22.70
CA LYS A 225 13.43 0.79 -22.87
C LYS A 225 14.94 0.90 -22.69
N GLU A 226 15.58 1.87 -23.34
CA GLU A 226 17.04 2.02 -23.30
C GLU A 226 17.58 2.43 -21.93
N ILE A 227 16.78 3.12 -21.13
CA ILE A 227 17.15 3.46 -19.74
C ILE A 227 16.98 2.24 -18.85
N MET A 228 15.86 1.53 -18.97
CA MET A 228 15.63 0.32 -18.16
C MET A 228 16.67 -0.76 -18.49
N GLU A 229 17.01 -0.96 -19.76
CA GLU A 229 18.07 -1.88 -20.19
C GLU A 229 19.44 -1.49 -19.60
N TYR A 230 19.72 -0.20 -19.49
CA TYR A 230 20.93 0.30 -18.83
C TYR A 230 20.92 0.02 -17.31
N ASP A 231 19.81 0.28 -16.63
CA ASP A 231 19.70 0.08 -15.18
C ASP A 231 19.82 -1.39 -14.77
N ILE A 232 19.30 -2.31 -15.58
CA ILE A 232 19.32 -3.75 -15.31
C ILE A 232 20.73 -4.30 -15.09
N GLN A 233 21.73 -3.70 -15.75
CA GLN A 233 23.15 -4.06 -15.58
C GLN A 233 23.64 -3.86 -14.14
N PHE A 234 23.04 -2.93 -13.39
CA PHE A 234 23.36 -2.68 -11.98
C PHE A 234 22.46 -3.45 -11.03
N LEU A 235 21.21 -3.69 -11.42
CA LEU A 235 20.26 -4.46 -10.61
C LEU A 235 20.64 -5.92 -10.46
N ILE A 236 21.20 -6.54 -11.50
CA ILE A 236 21.60 -7.95 -11.47
C ILE A 236 22.64 -8.23 -10.37
N PRO A 237 23.77 -7.49 -10.29
CA PRO A 237 24.71 -7.65 -9.18
C PRO A 237 24.09 -7.47 -7.80
N ILE A 238 23.18 -6.50 -7.63
CA ILE A 238 22.48 -6.28 -6.35
C ILE A 238 21.65 -7.52 -5.99
N ILE A 239 20.90 -8.05 -6.96
CA ILE A 239 20.09 -9.26 -6.79
C ILE A 239 20.98 -10.44 -6.38
N GLU A 240 22.07 -10.67 -7.10
CA GLU A 240 22.94 -11.83 -6.88
C GLU A 240 23.68 -11.79 -5.54
N ASN A 241 24.12 -10.60 -5.12
CA ASN A 241 24.94 -10.44 -3.93
C ASN A 241 24.13 -10.39 -2.64
N TYR A 242 22.90 -9.84 -2.68
CA TYR A 242 22.18 -9.48 -1.46
C TYR A 242 20.83 -10.18 -1.29
N LEU A 243 20.18 -10.59 -2.38
CA LEU A 243 18.87 -11.22 -2.27
C LEU A 243 18.99 -12.72 -1.99
N ILE A 244 18.08 -13.19 -1.14
CA ILE A 244 18.04 -14.54 -0.58
C ILE A 244 16.94 -15.35 -1.27
N PRO A 245 17.27 -16.44 -2.00
CA PRO A 245 16.29 -17.31 -2.69
C PRO A 245 15.23 -17.96 -1.78
N ASP A 246 15.54 -18.20 -0.51
CA ASP A 246 14.57 -18.79 0.42
C ASP A 246 13.56 -17.76 0.96
N SER A 247 13.75 -16.47 0.69
CA SER A 247 12.81 -15.41 1.06
C SER A 247 11.73 -15.24 -0.01
N PHE A 248 10.47 -15.38 0.39
CA PHE A 248 9.33 -15.11 -0.50
C PHE A 248 9.39 -13.70 -1.10
N VAL A 249 9.66 -12.68 -0.27
CA VAL A 249 9.67 -11.27 -0.70
C VAL A 249 10.72 -11.03 -1.78
N HIS A 250 11.89 -11.68 -1.66
CA HIS A 250 12.95 -11.58 -2.65
C HIS A 250 12.61 -12.32 -3.94
N CYS A 251 12.05 -13.53 -3.84
CA CYS A 251 11.56 -14.28 -5.00
C CYS A 251 10.51 -13.49 -5.77
N HIS A 252 9.52 -12.97 -5.06
CA HIS A 252 8.46 -12.16 -5.64
C HIS A 252 9.04 -10.95 -6.38
N TYR A 253 9.93 -10.17 -5.75
CA TYR A 253 10.56 -9.04 -6.40
C TYR A 253 11.33 -9.43 -7.68
N VAL A 254 12.18 -10.45 -7.63
CA VAL A 254 13.00 -10.85 -8.81
C VAL A 254 12.12 -11.28 -9.97
N GLN A 255 11.08 -12.07 -9.69
CA GLN A 255 10.14 -12.54 -10.72
C GLN A 255 9.35 -11.38 -11.32
N GLU A 256 8.85 -10.47 -10.49
CA GLU A 256 8.14 -9.27 -10.95
C GLU A 256 9.04 -8.34 -11.77
N GLN A 257 10.28 -8.11 -11.36
CA GLN A 257 11.24 -7.31 -12.10
C GLN A 257 11.57 -7.91 -13.47
N ILE A 258 11.78 -9.24 -13.54
CA ILE A 258 12.05 -9.94 -14.81
C ILE A 258 10.82 -9.88 -15.72
N ARG A 259 9.63 -10.16 -15.17
CA ARG A 259 8.35 -10.06 -15.89
C ARG A 259 8.18 -8.68 -16.49
N TRP A 260 8.45 -7.65 -15.69
CA TRP A 260 8.31 -6.27 -16.10
C TRP A 260 9.30 -5.86 -17.21
N CYS A 261 10.55 -6.32 -17.13
CA CYS A 261 11.53 -6.15 -18.21
C CYS A 261 11.05 -6.80 -19.52
N LYS A 262 10.60 -8.06 -19.46
CA LYS A 262 10.11 -8.79 -20.64
C LYS A 262 8.93 -8.09 -21.30
N ARG A 263 7.97 -7.60 -20.50
CA ARG A 263 6.81 -6.83 -21.01
C ARG A 263 7.22 -5.54 -21.73
N ASN A 264 8.35 -4.95 -21.37
CA ASN A 264 8.92 -3.78 -22.03
C ASN A 264 9.94 -4.13 -23.13
N GLY A 265 9.99 -5.40 -23.55
CA GLY A 265 10.82 -5.89 -24.64
C GLY A 265 12.33 -5.89 -24.31
N ILE A 266 12.69 -6.07 -23.04
CA ILE A 266 14.08 -6.17 -22.57
C ILE A 266 14.40 -7.63 -22.32
N GLU A 267 15.54 -8.06 -22.84
CA GLU A 267 16.08 -9.40 -22.69
C GLU A 267 17.46 -9.33 -22.04
N HIS A 268 17.77 -10.29 -21.16
CA HIS A 268 19.08 -10.41 -20.55
C HIS A 268 19.41 -11.88 -20.32
N SER A 269 20.67 -12.27 -20.52
CA SER A 269 21.11 -13.67 -20.41
C SER A 269 20.83 -14.27 -19.03
N GLU A 270 20.99 -13.45 -17.97
CA GLU A 270 20.77 -13.87 -16.58
C GLU A 270 19.29 -14.00 -16.16
N PHE A 271 18.32 -13.60 -16.98
CA PHE A 271 16.92 -13.69 -16.55
C PHE A 271 16.46 -15.13 -16.34
N VAL A 272 16.99 -16.08 -17.13
CA VAL A 272 16.64 -17.51 -16.97
C VAL A 272 17.24 -18.06 -15.68
N SER A 273 18.53 -17.82 -15.43
CA SER A 273 19.23 -18.29 -14.22
C SER A 273 18.63 -17.67 -12.96
N LEU A 274 18.36 -16.37 -12.97
CA LEU A 274 17.75 -15.65 -11.84
C LEU A 274 16.32 -16.12 -11.56
N SER A 275 15.47 -16.27 -12.57
CA SER A 275 14.09 -16.75 -12.38
C SER A 275 14.07 -18.17 -11.81
N GLN A 276 14.98 -19.04 -12.25
CA GLN A 276 15.11 -20.40 -11.68
C GLN A 276 15.63 -20.37 -10.23
N LYS A 277 16.63 -19.54 -9.95
CA LYS A 277 17.23 -19.40 -8.62
C LYS A 277 16.23 -18.83 -7.61
N PHE A 278 15.46 -17.82 -8.00
CA PHE A 278 14.50 -17.11 -7.16
C PHE A 278 13.09 -17.68 -7.32
N THR A 279 12.98 -18.99 -7.09
CA THR A 279 11.72 -19.72 -6.96
C THR A 279 11.80 -20.56 -5.69
N ASN A 280 10.76 -20.50 -4.85
CA ASN A 280 10.67 -21.32 -3.65
C ASN A 280 9.22 -21.80 -3.41
N PRO A 281 8.99 -22.79 -2.54
CA PRO A 281 7.66 -23.36 -2.35
C PRO A 281 6.58 -22.36 -1.91
N THR A 282 6.96 -21.29 -1.20
CA THR A 282 6.03 -20.23 -0.77
C THR A 282 5.61 -19.38 -1.97
N TYR A 283 6.56 -19.06 -2.86
CA TYR A 283 6.29 -18.35 -4.10
C TYR A 283 5.42 -19.16 -5.07
N GLU A 284 5.64 -20.47 -5.18
CA GLU A 284 4.80 -21.35 -5.98
C GLU A 284 3.36 -21.38 -5.47
N LYS A 285 3.15 -21.48 -4.15
CA LYS A 285 1.82 -21.39 -3.55
C LYS A 285 1.16 -20.04 -3.80
N TYR A 286 1.92 -18.94 -3.72
CA TYR A 286 1.44 -17.60 -4.04
C TYR A 286 0.89 -17.52 -5.47
N LEU A 287 1.60 -18.07 -6.45
CA LEU A 287 1.14 -18.05 -7.85
C LEU A 287 -0.21 -18.72 -8.02
N ILE A 288 -0.46 -19.81 -7.28
CA ILE A 288 -1.72 -20.56 -7.34
C ILE A 288 -2.82 -19.81 -6.57
N LEU A 289 -2.52 -19.24 -5.41
CA LEU A 289 -3.51 -18.59 -4.54
C LEU A 289 -3.95 -17.20 -5.05
N ASP A 290 -3.06 -16.47 -5.70
CA ASP A 290 -3.29 -15.09 -6.14
C ASP A 290 -3.99 -15.02 -7.50
N TRP A 291 -4.99 -14.15 -7.60
CA TRP A 291 -5.80 -13.95 -8.80
C TRP A 291 -5.30 -12.74 -9.60
N ASP A 292 -4.15 -12.85 -10.26
CA ASP A 292 -3.62 -11.83 -11.17
C ASP A 292 -3.78 -12.27 -12.62
N ARG A 293 -4.90 -11.84 -13.22
CA ARG A 293 -5.21 -12.10 -14.64
C ARG A 293 -4.12 -11.64 -15.60
N PHE A 294 -3.41 -10.54 -15.30
CA PHE A 294 -2.39 -10.02 -16.21
C PHE A 294 -1.11 -10.83 -16.14
N ARG A 295 -0.72 -11.31 -14.95
CA ARG A 295 0.38 -12.28 -14.79
C ARG A 295 0.03 -13.60 -15.43
N ASP A 296 -1.14 -14.10 -15.11
CA ASP A 296 -1.53 -15.46 -15.40
C ASP A 296 -1.77 -15.68 -16.91
N LYS A 297 -1.93 -14.61 -17.70
CA LYS A 297 -1.85 -14.68 -19.18
C LYS A 297 -0.57 -15.29 -19.73
N GLU A 298 0.52 -15.29 -18.96
CA GLU A 298 1.78 -15.93 -19.36
C GLU A 298 1.72 -17.46 -19.23
N SER A 299 0.80 -17.97 -18.42
CA SER A 299 0.64 -19.41 -18.11
C SER A 299 -0.67 -20.01 -18.65
N TYR A 300 -1.69 -19.18 -18.85
CA TYR A 300 -3.00 -19.59 -19.33
C TYR A 300 -3.38 -18.90 -20.62
N ASP A 301 -3.90 -19.69 -21.54
CA ASP A 301 -4.63 -19.21 -22.70
C ASP A 301 -6.12 -19.10 -22.35
N PHE A 302 -6.66 -17.89 -22.39
CA PHE A 302 -8.08 -17.62 -22.14
C PHE A 302 -8.50 -16.38 -22.93
N GLU A 303 -9.78 -16.21 -23.23
CA GLU A 303 -10.25 -15.05 -24.01
C GLU A 303 -11.04 -14.07 -23.14
N ASN A 304 -11.66 -14.55 -22.07
CA ASN A 304 -12.53 -13.74 -21.22
C ASN A 304 -12.38 -14.06 -19.73
N HIS A 305 -13.05 -13.26 -18.90
CA HIS A 305 -12.96 -13.38 -17.46
C HIS A 305 -13.46 -14.72 -16.92
N GLN A 306 -14.59 -15.22 -17.42
CA GLN A 306 -15.21 -16.43 -16.90
C GLN A 306 -14.36 -17.68 -17.17
N GLU A 307 -13.66 -17.70 -18.30
CA GLU A 307 -12.74 -18.78 -18.64
C GLU A 307 -11.53 -18.80 -17.70
N TYR A 308 -10.94 -17.63 -17.41
CA TYR A 308 -9.88 -17.51 -16.40
C TYR A 308 -10.35 -18.00 -15.04
N GLU A 309 -11.55 -17.59 -14.60
CA GLU A 309 -12.06 -17.99 -13.28
C GLU A 309 -12.16 -19.51 -13.14
N LYS A 310 -12.63 -20.20 -14.19
CA LYS A 310 -12.70 -21.66 -14.21
C LYS A 310 -11.33 -22.32 -14.19
N LEU A 311 -10.40 -21.86 -15.03
CA LEU A 311 -9.03 -22.39 -15.07
C LEU A 311 -8.34 -22.22 -13.71
N LYS A 312 -8.52 -21.05 -13.10
CA LYS A 312 -7.93 -20.73 -11.81
C LYS A 312 -8.53 -21.55 -10.67
N GLU A 313 -9.86 -21.68 -10.64
CA GLU A 313 -10.55 -22.56 -9.69
C GLU A 313 -10.07 -24.01 -9.83
N GLU A 314 -9.97 -24.53 -11.06
CA GLU A 314 -9.46 -25.88 -11.32
C GLU A 314 -8.02 -26.07 -10.84
N GLU A 315 -7.13 -25.10 -11.08
CA GLU A 315 -5.75 -25.13 -10.59
C GLU A 315 -5.71 -25.21 -9.06
N ILE A 316 -6.45 -24.34 -8.39
CA ILE A 316 -6.51 -24.26 -6.92
C ILE A 316 -6.99 -25.60 -6.34
N ARG A 317 -8.11 -26.13 -6.83
CA ARG A 317 -8.69 -27.39 -6.34
C ARG A 317 -7.77 -28.59 -6.57
N LYS A 318 -7.02 -28.62 -7.69
CA LYS A 318 -6.08 -29.71 -7.99
C LYS A 318 -4.79 -29.61 -7.18
N SER A 319 -4.34 -28.40 -6.84
CA SER A 319 -3.03 -28.16 -6.23
C SER A 319 -3.01 -28.36 -4.72
N PHE A 320 -4.14 -28.18 -4.04
CA PHE A 320 -4.20 -28.16 -2.57
C PHE A 320 -5.07 -29.29 -2.02
N ILE A 321 -4.57 -30.52 -2.14
CA ILE A 321 -5.21 -31.73 -1.59
C ILE A 321 -4.33 -32.26 -0.46
N PHE A 322 -4.92 -32.43 0.72
CA PHE A 322 -4.18 -32.78 1.94
C PHE A 322 -4.61 -34.15 2.45
N ASN A 323 -3.66 -34.87 3.05
CA ASN A 323 -3.89 -36.24 3.54
C ASN A 323 -3.95 -36.32 5.07
N ASN A 324 -3.47 -35.29 5.77
CA ASN A 324 -3.42 -35.26 7.23
C ASN A 324 -3.43 -33.84 7.78
N ILE A 325 -3.73 -33.73 9.08
CA ILE A 325 -3.88 -32.46 9.81
C ILE A 325 -2.59 -31.63 9.77
N LYS A 326 -1.42 -32.26 9.89
CA LYS A 326 -0.14 -31.55 9.90
C LYS A 326 0.12 -30.80 8.59
N GLU A 327 -0.27 -31.36 7.46
CA GLU A 327 -0.16 -30.67 6.17
C GLU A 327 -1.09 -29.46 6.09
N ILE A 328 -2.31 -29.56 6.66
CA ILE A 328 -3.27 -28.46 6.76
C ILE A 328 -2.70 -27.33 7.62
N GLU A 329 -2.17 -27.64 8.80
CA GLU A 329 -1.52 -26.66 9.70
C GLU A 329 -0.37 -25.91 8.99
N LEU A 330 0.52 -26.66 8.32
CA LEU A 330 1.65 -26.08 7.56
C LEU A 330 1.18 -25.19 6.41
N PHE A 331 0.15 -25.61 5.68
CA PHE A 331 -0.44 -24.80 4.63
C PHE A 331 -1.09 -23.53 5.20
N TYR A 332 -1.90 -23.65 6.25
CA TYR A 332 -2.66 -22.52 6.79
C TYR A 332 -1.73 -21.44 7.35
N ASN A 333 -0.62 -21.82 7.99
CA ASN A 333 0.44 -20.89 8.39
C ASN A 333 1.03 -20.13 7.18
N THR A 334 1.26 -20.83 6.06
CA THR A 334 1.72 -20.21 4.82
C THR A 334 0.67 -19.27 4.24
N PHE A 335 -0.60 -19.69 4.26
CA PHE A 335 -1.74 -18.90 3.76
C PHE A 335 -1.92 -17.59 4.54
N ILE A 336 -1.86 -17.64 5.88
CA ILE A 336 -1.89 -16.44 6.73
C ILE A 336 -0.79 -15.46 6.33
N TYR A 337 0.44 -15.95 6.18
CA TYR A 337 1.59 -15.12 5.78
C TYR A 337 1.37 -14.48 4.40
N LEU A 338 0.95 -15.26 3.40
CA LEU A 338 0.72 -14.73 2.05
C LEU A 338 -0.46 -13.75 2.01
N LYS A 339 -1.50 -13.99 2.81
CA LYS A 339 -2.65 -13.11 2.89
C LYS A 339 -2.32 -11.78 3.58
N SER A 340 -1.46 -11.77 4.61
CA SER A 340 -1.10 -10.53 5.31
C SER A 340 -0.30 -9.54 4.46
N ILE A 341 0.38 -10.04 3.42
CA ILE A 341 1.16 -9.24 2.46
C ILE A 341 0.40 -8.96 1.14
N ALA A 342 -0.72 -9.65 0.91
CA ALA A 342 -1.51 -9.50 -0.31
C ALA A 342 -2.30 -8.18 -0.31
N LYS A 343 -2.39 -7.55 -1.48
CA LYS A 343 -3.29 -6.40 -1.71
C LYS A 343 -4.71 -6.84 -2.10
N ASN A 344 -4.87 -8.06 -2.60
CA ASN A 344 -6.13 -8.62 -3.10
C ASN A 344 -6.78 -9.56 -2.06
N ASP A 345 -7.42 -8.97 -1.04
CA ASP A 345 -8.03 -9.76 0.05
C ASP A 345 -9.15 -10.70 -0.43
N TRP A 346 -9.96 -10.24 -1.38
CA TRP A 346 -11.09 -11.02 -1.89
C TRP A 346 -10.64 -12.29 -2.62
N GLY A 347 -9.64 -12.19 -3.50
CA GLY A 347 -9.12 -13.34 -4.24
C GLY A 347 -8.56 -14.43 -3.32
N TYR A 348 -7.86 -14.03 -2.24
CA TYR A 348 -7.32 -14.98 -1.26
C TYR A 348 -8.41 -15.71 -0.47
N ASN A 349 -9.47 -15.00 -0.06
CA ASN A 349 -10.62 -15.62 0.61
C ASN A 349 -11.33 -16.62 -0.32
N ASN A 350 -11.50 -16.27 -1.60
CA ASN A 350 -12.09 -17.16 -2.58
C ASN A 350 -11.24 -18.43 -2.77
N SER A 351 -9.92 -18.27 -2.96
CA SER A 351 -9.00 -19.41 -3.06
C SER A 351 -9.10 -20.33 -1.85
N PHE A 352 -9.12 -19.77 -0.64
CA PHE A 352 -9.23 -20.58 0.58
C PHE A 352 -10.56 -21.33 0.66
N ASP A 353 -11.69 -20.68 0.37
CA ASP A 353 -13.02 -21.33 0.40
C ASP A 353 -13.09 -22.51 -0.58
N LEU A 354 -12.50 -22.37 -1.78
CA LEU A 354 -12.38 -23.46 -2.77
C LEU A 354 -11.54 -24.64 -2.26
N ILE A 355 -10.42 -24.35 -1.58
CA ILE A 355 -9.54 -25.38 -1.01
C ILE A 355 -10.26 -26.15 0.09
N VAL A 356 -10.93 -25.44 1.00
CA VAL A 356 -11.68 -26.09 2.09
C VAL A 356 -12.82 -26.95 1.52
N ASP A 357 -13.58 -26.42 0.57
CA ASP A 357 -14.69 -27.14 -0.08
C ASP A 357 -14.23 -28.42 -0.80
N GLU A 358 -13.12 -28.36 -1.55
CA GLU A 358 -12.54 -29.52 -2.24
C GLU A 358 -12.11 -30.61 -1.25
N ASN A 359 -11.42 -30.24 -0.16
CA ASN A 359 -10.97 -31.21 0.84
C ASN A 359 -12.14 -31.79 1.64
N CYS A 360 -13.17 -30.99 1.97
CA CYS A 360 -14.40 -31.49 2.59
C CYS A 360 -15.16 -32.47 1.68
N SER A 361 -15.17 -32.23 0.38
CA SER A 361 -15.83 -33.10 -0.60
C SER A 361 -15.14 -34.47 -0.71
N ARG A 362 -13.83 -34.53 -0.49
CA ARG A 362 -13.03 -35.77 -0.49
C ARG A 362 -13.07 -36.50 0.85
N ASN A 363 -12.83 -35.77 1.93
CA ASN A 363 -12.86 -36.26 3.29
C ASN A 363 -13.42 -35.17 4.20
N PHE A 364 -14.70 -35.31 4.57
CA PHE A 364 -15.44 -34.29 5.29
C PHE A 364 -14.78 -33.88 6.61
N GLU A 365 -14.38 -34.85 7.44
CA GLU A 365 -13.77 -34.58 8.75
C GLU A 365 -12.40 -33.90 8.61
N LEU A 366 -11.58 -34.36 7.66
CA LEU A 366 -10.27 -33.76 7.40
C LEU A 366 -10.41 -32.35 6.84
N GLY A 367 -11.31 -32.13 5.89
CA GLY A 367 -11.59 -30.79 5.35
C GLY A 367 -12.12 -29.82 6.40
N CYS A 368 -12.93 -30.31 7.36
CA CYS A 368 -13.39 -29.48 8.46
C CYS A 368 -12.25 -29.03 9.41
N GLN A 369 -11.07 -29.66 9.36
CA GLN A 369 -9.91 -29.20 10.14
C GLN A 369 -9.43 -27.81 9.71
N PHE A 370 -9.64 -27.41 8.46
CA PHE A 370 -9.38 -26.02 8.04
C PHE A 370 -10.19 -25.02 8.85
N LEU A 371 -11.45 -25.34 9.15
CA LEU A 371 -12.30 -24.46 9.96
C LEU A 371 -11.74 -24.36 11.39
N THR A 372 -11.31 -25.48 11.96
CA THR A 372 -10.64 -25.52 13.27
C THR A 372 -9.37 -24.67 13.28
N GLU A 373 -8.53 -24.78 12.26
CA GLU A 373 -7.28 -24.01 12.16
C GLU A 373 -7.54 -22.50 12.08
N VAL A 374 -8.58 -22.08 11.35
CA VAL A 374 -8.98 -20.66 11.31
C VAL A 374 -9.41 -20.17 12.69
N ILE A 375 -10.21 -20.96 13.40
CA ILE A 375 -10.67 -20.63 14.77
C ILE A 375 -9.48 -20.58 15.73
N ASN A 376 -8.56 -21.54 15.67
CA ASN A 376 -7.36 -21.59 16.51
C ASN A 376 -6.46 -20.37 16.30
N ALA A 377 -6.45 -19.80 15.09
CA ALA A 377 -5.74 -18.57 14.75
C ALA A 377 -6.56 -17.28 14.96
N ASP A 378 -7.64 -17.34 15.76
CA ASP A 378 -8.56 -16.23 16.05
C ASP A 378 -9.11 -15.55 14.79
N ASN A 379 -9.25 -16.30 13.69
CA ASN A 379 -9.69 -15.81 12.38
C ASN A 379 -9.02 -14.48 11.97
N GLN A 380 -7.71 -14.36 12.19
CA GLN A 380 -6.95 -13.15 11.84
C GLN A 380 -7.02 -12.77 10.36
N THR A 381 -7.40 -13.72 9.50
CA THR A 381 -7.61 -13.51 8.06
C THR A 381 -8.99 -12.92 7.73
N GLY A 382 -9.92 -12.81 8.69
CA GLY A 382 -11.28 -12.33 8.42
C GLY A 382 -12.03 -13.22 7.42
N TYR A 383 -11.71 -14.51 7.36
CA TYR A 383 -12.36 -15.47 6.48
C TYR A 383 -13.79 -15.72 6.94
N VAL A 384 -14.72 -15.84 5.99
CA VAL A 384 -16.13 -16.23 6.22
C VAL A 384 -16.47 -17.34 5.23
N PRO A 385 -16.70 -18.59 5.70
CA PRO A 385 -17.00 -19.72 4.82
C PRO A 385 -18.33 -19.53 4.12
N ARG A 386 -18.38 -19.69 2.79
CA ARG A 386 -19.64 -19.58 2.01
C ARG A 386 -19.86 -20.82 1.16
N THR A 387 -18.90 -21.16 0.31
CA THR A 387 -18.97 -22.27 -0.63
C THR A 387 -19.04 -23.61 0.10
N ILE A 388 -18.16 -23.81 1.08
CA ILE A 388 -18.20 -25.02 1.92
C ILE A 388 -19.55 -25.16 2.64
N PHE A 389 -20.10 -24.09 3.21
CA PHE A 389 -21.38 -24.16 3.91
C PHE A 389 -22.51 -24.49 2.94
N ARG A 390 -22.56 -23.82 1.79
CA ARG A 390 -23.54 -24.11 0.73
C ARG A 390 -23.52 -25.58 0.30
N ASN A 391 -22.33 -26.15 0.16
CA ASN A 391 -22.17 -27.49 -0.40
C ASN A 391 -22.30 -28.60 0.66
N GLN A 392 -21.92 -28.34 1.92
CA GLN A 392 -21.82 -29.36 2.96
C GLN A 392 -22.98 -29.35 3.99
N LEU A 393 -23.73 -28.25 4.14
CA LEU A 393 -24.88 -28.15 5.06
C LEU A 393 -26.16 -28.79 4.51
N THR A 394 -26.02 -30.00 3.96
CA THR A 394 -27.08 -30.73 3.24
C THR A 394 -27.68 -31.88 4.05
N THR A 395 -26.99 -32.36 5.09
CA THR A 395 -27.48 -33.41 5.99
C THR A 395 -27.43 -32.96 7.45
N GLN A 396 -28.27 -33.55 8.30
CA GLN A 396 -28.30 -33.25 9.74
C GLN A 396 -26.95 -33.50 10.41
N GLU A 397 -26.29 -34.62 10.08
CA GLU A 397 -25.00 -35.02 10.64
C GLU A 397 -23.90 -34.00 10.31
N LYS A 398 -23.73 -33.66 9.03
CA LYS A 398 -22.72 -32.68 8.59
C LYS A 398 -22.99 -31.29 9.16
N SER A 399 -24.25 -30.87 9.16
CA SER A 399 -24.66 -29.57 9.68
C SER A 399 -24.38 -29.46 11.18
N GLN A 400 -24.72 -30.51 11.95
CA GLN A 400 -24.43 -30.54 13.38
C GLN A 400 -22.92 -30.58 13.67
N TYR A 401 -22.14 -31.30 12.85
CA TYR A 401 -20.68 -31.35 12.98
C TYR A 401 -20.05 -29.96 12.79
N ILE A 402 -20.38 -29.27 11.69
CA ILE A 402 -19.90 -27.90 11.43
C ILE A 402 -20.39 -26.94 12.51
N TRP A 403 -21.66 -27.05 12.93
CA TRP A 403 -22.20 -26.21 14.00
C TRP A 403 -21.42 -26.39 15.31
N ASN A 404 -21.05 -27.62 15.67
CA ASN A 404 -20.25 -27.89 16.86
C ASN A 404 -18.85 -27.26 16.77
N ILE A 405 -18.24 -27.23 15.58
CA ILE A 405 -16.96 -26.52 15.36
C ILE A 405 -17.13 -25.02 15.64
N ILE A 406 -18.13 -24.38 15.02
CA ILE A 406 -18.41 -22.95 15.19
C ILE A 406 -18.65 -22.61 16.67
N GLN A 407 -19.40 -23.44 17.38
CA GLN A 407 -19.77 -23.18 18.77
C GLN A 407 -18.67 -23.54 19.78
N GLY A 408 -17.64 -24.30 19.36
CA GLY A 408 -16.64 -24.88 20.25
C GLY A 408 -15.70 -23.88 20.92
N ASN A 409 -15.42 -22.74 20.27
CA ASN A 409 -14.57 -21.67 20.80
C ASN A 409 -15.13 -20.29 20.43
N ASP A 410 -14.67 -19.26 21.14
CA ASP A 410 -14.89 -17.87 20.74
C ASP A 410 -13.73 -17.39 19.85
N PHE A 411 -14.03 -16.62 18.81
CA PHE A 411 -13.07 -16.15 17.82
C PHE A 411 -13.61 -14.94 17.05
N LYS A 412 -12.72 -14.14 16.44
CA LYS A 412 -13.16 -12.98 15.63
C LYS A 412 -14.10 -13.37 14.51
N TYR A 413 -15.15 -12.56 14.35
CA TYR A 413 -16.17 -12.75 13.32
C TYR A 413 -16.94 -14.07 13.41
N ARG A 414 -17.01 -14.70 14.60
CA ARG A 414 -17.88 -15.86 14.82
C ARG A 414 -19.32 -15.62 14.38
N TYR A 415 -19.87 -14.44 14.67
CA TYR A 415 -21.21 -14.06 14.24
C TYR A 415 -21.38 -14.14 12.70
N SER A 416 -20.36 -13.78 11.93
CA SER A 416 -20.39 -13.87 10.46
C SER A 416 -20.42 -15.32 9.98
N TRP A 417 -19.77 -16.23 10.70
CA TRP A 417 -19.84 -17.67 10.42
C TRP A 417 -21.21 -18.23 10.77
N GLU A 418 -21.80 -17.82 11.90
CA GLU A 418 -23.15 -18.20 12.30
C GLU A 418 -24.18 -17.73 11.27
N LEU A 419 -24.13 -16.46 10.84
CA LEU A 419 -24.98 -15.94 9.78
C LEU A 419 -24.80 -16.68 8.46
N SER A 420 -23.56 -16.91 8.02
CA SER A 420 -23.29 -17.67 6.79
C SER A 420 -23.79 -19.11 6.88
N PHE A 421 -23.74 -19.73 8.06
CA PHE A 421 -24.29 -21.06 8.29
C PHE A 421 -25.82 -21.06 8.07
N TYR A 422 -26.53 -20.09 8.65
CA TYR A 422 -27.98 -19.98 8.49
C TYR A 422 -28.39 -19.73 7.03
N ASP A 423 -27.64 -18.87 6.34
CA ASP A 423 -27.87 -18.51 4.94
C ASP A 423 -27.70 -19.70 3.99
N ASN A 424 -26.91 -20.71 4.37
CA ASN A 424 -26.55 -21.83 3.52
C ASN A 424 -27.11 -23.19 3.98
N LEU A 425 -27.79 -23.24 5.13
CA LEU A 425 -28.44 -24.46 5.62
C LEU A 425 -29.51 -24.92 4.63
N ALA A 426 -29.57 -26.23 4.34
CA ALA A 426 -30.60 -26.79 3.47
C ALA A 426 -32.01 -26.66 4.08
N ASP A 427 -33.00 -26.35 3.25
CA ASP A 427 -34.38 -26.01 3.68
C ASP A 427 -35.03 -27.10 4.53
N ASN A 428 -34.76 -28.38 4.22
CA ASN A 428 -35.28 -29.52 4.96
C ASN A 428 -34.69 -29.69 6.37
N LEU A 429 -33.63 -28.95 6.70
CA LEU A 429 -33.00 -28.95 8.02
C LEU A 429 -33.40 -27.75 8.88
N ILE A 430 -34.04 -26.74 8.27
CA ILE A 430 -34.55 -25.56 8.97
C ILE A 430 -35.63 -25.99 9.97
N ASN A 431 -35.54 -25.50 11.20
CA ASN A 431 -36.47 -25.79 12.29
C ASN A 431 -36.45 -24.67 13.35
N GLU A 432 -37.39 -24.72 14.30
CA GLU A 432 -37.59 -23.71 15.34
C GLU A 432 -36.34 -23.41 16.18
N LYS A 433 -35.45 -24.38 16.39
CA LYS A 433 -34.20 -24.18 17.15
C LYS A 433 -33.36 -23.04 16.55
N TYR A 434 -33.30 -22.96 15.22
CA TYR A 434 -32.47 -21.97 14.54
C TYR A 434 -33.06 -20.56 14.63
N ILE A 435 -34.37 -20.41 14.83
CA ILE A 435 -35.02 -19.11 15.01
C ILE A 435 -34.44 -18.39 16.23
N GLU A 436 -34.40 -19.07 17.36
CA GLU A 436 -33.83 -18.50 18.60
C GLU A 436 -32.32 -18.27 18.48
N GLN A 437 -31.59 -19.17 17.81
CA GLN A 437 -30.16 -18.98 17.60
C GLN A 437 -29.82 -17.81 16.67
N ILE A 438 -30.65 -17.55 15.64
CA ILE A 438 -30.52 -16.36 14.78
C ILE A 438 -30.70 -15.11 15.64
N LYS A 439 -31.78 -15.03 16.42
CA LYS A 439 -32.03 -13.89 17.33
C LYS A 439 -30.85 -13.66 18.28
N ASP A 440 -30.31 -14.72 18.88
CA ASP A 440 -29.17 -14.63 19.78
C ASP A 440 -27.87 -14.22 19.08
N THR A 441 -27.69 -14.59 17.81
CA THR A 441 -26.58 -14.12 16.98
C THR A 441 -26.71 -12.63 16.69
N VAL A 442 -27.91 -12.15 16.33
CA VAL A 442 -28.18 -10.73 16.07
C VAL A 442 -27.96 -9.88 17.33
N LYS A 443 -28.38 -10.37 18.52
CA LYS A 443 -28.09 -9.69 19.81
C LYS A 443 -26.58 -9.55 20.08
N ARG A 444 -25.77 -10.51 19.62
CA ARG A 444 -24.30 -10.54 19.81
C ARG A 444 -23.51 -9.83 18.71
N LEU A 445 -24.16 -9.22 17.72
CA LEU A 445 -23.45 -8.46 16.68
C LEU A 445 -22.61 -7.36 17.33
N PRO A 446 -21.34 -7.19 16.92
CA PRO A 446 -20.51 -6.09 17.42
C PRO A 446 -20.93 -4.75 16.81
N ASP A 447 -20.50 -3.66 17.44
CA ASP A 447 -20.62 -2.32 16.87
C ASP A 447 -20.03 -2.26 15.46
N LYS A 448 -20.70 -1.55 14.55
CA LYS A 448 -20.37 -1.43 13.11
C LYS A 448 -20.47 -2.71 12.30
N ALA A 449 -21.11 -3.76 12.82
CA ALA A 449 -21.42 -4.94 12.04
C ALA A 449 -22.46 -4.65 10.94
N SER A 450 -22.42 -5.43 9.86
CA SER A 450 -23.44 -5.44 8.82
C SER A 450 -24.14 -6.79 8.78
N ILE A 451 -25.46 -6.79 8.57
CA ILE A 451 -26.27 -8.00 8.40
C ILE A 451 -27.10 -7.96 7.10
N TRP A 452 -27.23 -9.11 6.46
CA TRP A 452 -28.06 -9.33 5.28
C TRP A 452 -29.21 -10.28 5.61
N PHE A 453 -30.44 -9.92 5.26
CA PHE A 453 -31.62 -10.72 5.61
C PHE A 453 -32.01 -11.74 4.53
N GLY A 454 -31.45 -11.65 3.32
CA GLY A 454 -31.94 -12.44 2.20
C GLY A 454 -31.83 -13.96 2.39
N GLY A 455 -30.73 -14.45 2.98
CA GLY A 455 -30.60 -15.88 3.31
C GLY A 455 -31.52 -16.33 4.45
N LEU A 456 -31.95 -15.39 5.30
CA LEU A 456 -32.86 -15.62 6.43
C LEU A 456 -34.34 -15.64 6.03
N LYS A 457 -34.72 -15.21 4.82
CA LYS A 457 -36.12 -15.21 4.34
C LYS A 457 -36.79 -16.58 4.46
N ARG A 458 -36.02 -17.64 4.28
CA ARG A 458 -36.50 -19.04 4.32
C ARG A 458 -37.05 -19.43 5.69
N TYR A 459 -36.60 -18.77 6.75
CA TYR A 459 -37.03 -18.99 8.13
C TYR A 459 -38.39 -18.35 8.45
N LEU A 460 -38.90 -17.45 7.61
CA LEU A 460 -40.24 -16.85 7.74
C LEU A 460 -41.38 -17.88 7.60
N SER A 461 -41.09 -19.02 6.97
CA SER A 461 -42.03 -20.15 6.90
C SER A 461 -42.35 -20.76 8.28
N ILE A 462 -41.47 -20.56 9.27
CA ILE A 462 -41.63 -21.03 10.64
C ILE A 462 -42.02 -19.87 11.55
N GLU A 463 -41.32 -18.74 11.45
CA GLU A 463 -41.59 -17.52 12.23
C GLU A 463 -41.86 -16.35 11.29
N PRO A 464 -43.13 -16.11 10.89
CA PRO A 464 -43.48 -15.07 9.93
C PRO A 464 -43.07 -13.66 10.33
N ASN A 465 -42.91 -13.38 11.63
CA ASN A 465 -42.53 -12.07 12.15
C ASN A 465 -41.01 -11.93 12.39
N LEU A 466 -40.19 -12.90 11.98
CA LEU A 466 -38.76 -12.92 12.31
C LEU A 466 -38.05 -11.62 11.94
N PHE A 467 -38.29 -11.08 10.74
CA PHE A 467 -37.61 -9.86 10.29
C PHE A 467 -37.94 -8.65 11.16
N VAL A 468 -39.20 -8.51 11.57
CA VAL A 468 -39.65 -7.48 12.51
C VAL A 468 -38.92 -7.62 13.85
N GLU A 469 -38.81 -8.85 14.37
CA GLU A 469 -38.11 -9.11 15.62
C GLU A 469 -36.61 -8.82 15.53
N LEU A 470 -35.96 -9.17 14.41
CA LEU A 470 -34.54 -8.88 14.20
C LEU A 470 -34.28 -7.38 14.07
N LEU A 471 -35.13 -6.64 13.36
CA LEU A 471 -35.05 -5.18 13.28
C LEU A 471 -35.22 -4.54 14.65
N GLN A 472 -36.19 -5.00 15.46
CA GLN A 472 -36.37 -4.48 16.81
C GLN A 472 -35.12 -4.70 17.68
N ILE A 473 -34.47 -5.87 17.57
CA ILE A 473 -33.20 -6.13 18.26
C ILE A 473 -32.13 -5.13 17.81
N ILE A 474 -32.00 -4.89 16.50
CA ILE A 474 -31.00 -3.98 15.92
C ILE A 474 -31.24 -2.53 16.36
N ILE A 475 -32.48 -2.05 16.33
CA ILE A 475 -32.84 -0.69 16.77
C ILE A 475 -32.58 -0.54 18.27
N ASP A 476 -32.97 -1.52 19.07
CA ASP A 476 -32.69 -1.52 20.50
C ASP A 476 -31.19 -1.41 20.79
N LYS A 477 -30.35 -2.09 20.01
CA LYS A 477 -28.89 -1.95 20.11
C LYS A 477 -28.41 -0.58 19.69
N ASN A 478 -28.90 -0.07 18.56
CA ASN A 478 -28.46 1.22 18.02
C ASN A 478 -28.85 2.38 18.95
N GLU A 479 -30.09 2.41 19.45
CA GLU A 479 -30.60 3.49 20.28
C GLU A 479 -30.18 3.37 21.75
N LYS A 480 -30.30 2.18 22.34
CA LYS A 480 -30.13 2.00 23.80
C LYS A 480 -28.68 1.71 24.19
N GLN A 481 -27.90 1.10 23.30
CA GLN A 481 -26.50 0.74 23.56
C GLN A 481 -25.51 1.66 22.84
N ASN A 482 -26.00 2.64 22.06
CA ASN A 482 -25.20 3.57 21.27
C ASN A 482 -24.20 2.85 20.34
N GLU A 483 -24.63 1.70 19.82
CA GLU A 483 -23.94 0.94 18.77
C GLU A 483 -24.46 1.39 17.38
N THR A 484 -23.82 0.94 16.32
CA THR A 484 -24.27 1.18 14.95
C THR A 484 -24.19 -0.11 14.15
N ILE A 485 -25.26 -0.88 14.13
CA ILE A 485 -25.41 -2.07 13.29
C ILE A 485 -26.10 -1.64 11.99
N PHE A 486 -25.49 -2.01 10.87
CA PHE A 486 -25.98 -1.73 9.53
C PHE A 486 -26.79 -2.92 8.99
N VAL A 487 -27.93 -2.63 8.38
CA VAL A 487 -28.68 -3.60 7.59
C VAL A 487 -28.36 -3.35 6.12
N GLN A 488 -27.99 -4.39 5.39
CA GLN A 488 -27.51 -4.26 4.01
C GLN A 488 -28.58 -3.61 3.11
N PHE A 489 -28.11 -2.80 2.15
CA PHE A 489 -28.95 -2.01 1.24
C PHE A 489 -30.04 -2.87 0.56
N ASN A 490 -31.19 -2.22 0.32
CA ASN A 490 -32.40 -2.76 -0.29
C ASN A 490 -33.31 -3.59 0.63
N ILE A 491 -33.09 -3.68 1.94
CA ILE A 491 -34.04 -4.42 2.82
C ILE A 491 -35.47 -3.89 2.69
N ILE A 492 -35.64 -2.57 2.59
CA ILE A 492 -36.96 -1.94 2.41
C ILE A 492 -37.52 -2.25 1.02
N GLU A 493 -36.69 -2.30 -0.03
CA GLU A 493 -37.15 -2.57 -1.40
C GLU A 493 -37.46 -4.06 -1.61
N ASP A 494 -36.62 -4.94 -1.10
CA ASP A 494 -36.64 -6.38 -1.33
C ASP A 494 -37.59 -7.12 -0.39
N TYR A 495 -37.87 -6.57 0.81
CA TYR A 495 -38.60 -7.25 1.88
C TYR A 495 -39.68 -6.38 2.56
N PHE A 496 -40.19 -5.33 1.89
CA PHE A 496 -41.18 -4.41 2.47
C PHE A 496 -42.38 -5.12 3.12
N GLU A 497 -42.91 -6.15 2.46
CA GLU A 497 -44.10 -6.88 2.94
C GLU A 497 -43.79 -7.70 4.20
N GLU A 498 -42.56 -8.17 4.32
CA GLU A 498 -42.07 -8.98 5.44
C GLU A 498 -41.61 -8.14 6.64
N LEU A 499 -41.47 -6.81 6.50
CA LEU A 499 -41.16 -5.88 7.60
C LEU A 499 -42.39 -5.44 8.41
N GLY A 500 -43.59 -5.87 8.00
CA GLY A 500 -44.84 -5.54 8.69
C GLY A 500 -45.28 -4.08 8.51
N ASN A 501 -46.26 -3.66 9.31
CA ASN A 501 -46.90 -2.33 9.20
C ASN A 501 -46.36 -1.29 10.19
N ASP A 502 -45.30 -1.61 10.95
CA ASP A 502 -44.73 -0.70 11.94
C ASP A 502 -43.79 0.30 11.26
N ILE A 503 -44.38 1.41 10.79
CA ILE A 503 -43.67 2.47 10.08
C ILE A 503 -42.60 3.13 10.97
N ASP A 504 -42.78 3.14 12.28
CA ASP A 504 -41.82 3.75 13.20
C ASP A 504 -40.59 2.85 13.41
N LEU A 505 -40.75 1.53 13.28
CA LEU A 505 -39.64 0.58 13.22
C LEU A 505 -38.83 0.68 11.90
N ILE A 506 -39.50 0.99 10.78
CA ILE A 506 -38.89 0.97 9.44
C ILE A 506 -38.15 2.29 9.10
N LYS A 507 -38.54 3.41 9.72
CA LYS A 507 -37.89 4.72 9.55
C LYS A 507 -36.55 4.81 10.26
#